data_AF-A0A9Q3XTB8-F1
#
_entry.id   AF-A0A9Q3XTB8-F1
#
_cell.length_a   1.000
_cell.length_b   1.000
_cell.length_c   1.000
_cell.angle_alpha   90.00
_cell.angle_beta   90.00
_cell.angle_gamma   90.00
#
_symmetry.space_group_name_H-M   'P 1'
#
loop_
_entity.id
_entity.type
_entity.pdbx_description
1 polymer ?
#
loop_
_entity_poly.entity_id
_entity_poly.type
_entity_poly.pdbx_seq_one_letter_code
_entity_poly.pdbx_strand_id
1 'polypeptide(L)'
;MSDAQFMRMQSLDDLVRAAQLDVRTYLYGNGIDEAAQVDPNDLGIVSMANAVAGELNSQRCDTFTSPQRHSGQVHTLASPRVRNRGAARGVLPAGALWTATPLADETDTWTHSRESEPNAVYELHFTPAEIDVKKIGSAADWRRLIADHPRNTSEDLSPNWDVIAVRAAAVHLSLAGLLTAHPQLTDRVAAPSDGYRHSRSGPWAGVGDWPTVSTAWMTLPEKYTWTTVWP
;
A
#
# COMPACT_ATOMS: atom_id res chain seq x y z
N MET A 1 22.46 20.17 8.87
CA MET A 1 22.03 18.78 8.60
C MET A 1 21.28 18.80 7.28
N SER A 2 21.61 17.93 6.32
CA SER A 2 20.90 17.87 5.03
C SER A 2 19.57 17.12 5.16
N ASP A 3 18.64 17.33 4.21
CA ASP A 3 17.37 16.62 4.16
C ASP A 3 17.56 15.09 4.11
N ALA A 4 18.55 14.62 3.33
CA ALA A 4 18.90 13.21 3.28
C ALA A 4 19.42 12.67 4.62
N GLN A 5 20.18 13.48 5.38
CA GLN A 5 20.61 13.09 6.73
C GLN A 5 19.42 13.05 7.69
N PHE A 6 18.51 14.02 7.59
CA PHE A 6 17.28 14.05 8.39
C PHE A 6 16.43 12.79 8.17
N MET A 7 16.18 12.42 6.91
CA MET A 7 15.39 11.25 6.55
C MET A 7 16.02 9.94 7.03
N ARG A 8 17.35 9.81 6.94
CA ARG A 8 18.08 8.63 7.44
C ARG A 8 18.00 8.45 8.95
N MET A 9 17.73 9.50 9.72
CA MET A 9 17.55 9.40 11.17
C MET A 9 16.13 8.98 11.58
N GLN A 10 15.14 9.07 10.68
CA GLN A 10 13.77 8.65 10.98
C GLN A 10 13.69 7.14 11.08
N SER A 11 12.99 6.59 12.06
CA SER A 11 12.73 5.15 12.10
C SER A 11 11.72 4.74 11.02
N LEU A 12 11.66 3.44 10.67
CA LEU A 12 10.61 2.96 9.76
C LEU A 12 9.21 3.17 10.35
N ASP A 13 9.08 3.05 11.67
CA ASP A 13 7.83 3.32 12.40
C ASP A 13 7.38 4.77 12.23
N ASP A 14 8.28 5.73 12.43
CA ASP A 14 7.99 7.15 12.22
C ASP A 14 7.57 7.46 10.78
N LEU A 15 8.23 6.83 9.81
CA LEU A 15 7.90 7.02 8.39
C LEU A 15 6.54 6.42 8.03
N VAL A 16 6.22 5.22 8.54
CA VAL A 16 4.90 4.59 8.37
C VAL A 16 3.81 5.45 9.00
N ARG A 17 4.04 5.93 10.24
CA ARG A 17 3.11 6.82 10.95
C ARG A 17 2.83 8.10 10.20
N ALA A 18 3.89 8.77 9.73
CA ALA A 18 3.77 10.00 8.96
C ALA A 18 2.97 9.75 7.67
N ALA A 19 3.32 8.71 6.91
CA ALA A 19 2.62 8.42 5.66
C ALA A 19 1.13 8.07 5.86
N GLN A 20 0.81 7.30 6.90
CA GLN A 20 -0.58 6.99 7.25
C GLN A 20 -1.36 8.26 7.62
N LEU A 21 -0.74 9.17 8.40
CA LEU A 21 -1.35 10.45 8.76
C LEU A 21 -1.58 11.31 7.53
N ASP A 22 -0.60 11.43 6.64
CA ASP A 22 -0.68 12.22 5.41
C ASP A 22 -1.78 11.67 4.50
N VAL A 23 -1.80 10.35 4.27
CA VAL A 23 -2.81 9.69 3.43
C VAL A 23 -4.21 9.82 4.05
N ARG A 24 -4.34 9.65 5.36
CA ARG A 24 -5.64 9.82 6.04
C ARG A 24 -6.13 11.27 5.94
N THR A 25 -5.25 12.24 6.15
CA THR A 25 -5.56 13.68 6.08
C THR A 25 -5.91 14.08 4.65
N TYR A 26 -5.19 13.53 3.68
CA TYR A 26 -5.50 13.67 2.27
C TYR A 26 -6.87 13.07 1.92
N LEU A 27 -7.13 11.80 2.26
CA LEU A 27 -8.34 11.08 1.86
C LEU A 27 -9.60 11.57 2.58
N TYR A 28 -9.51 11.90 3.88
CA TYR A 28 -10.67 12.11 4.74
C TYR A 28 -10.65 13.43 5.52
N GLY A 29 -9.60 14.23 5.38
CA GLY A 29 -9.44 15.52 6.02
C GLY A 29 -9.38 16.68 5.02
N ASN A 30 -8.69 17.76 5.41
CA ASN A 30 -8.44 18.95 4.61
C ASN A 30 -7.12 18.89 3.83
N GLY A 31 -6.45 17.73 3.76
CA GLY A 31 -5.12 17.61 3.18
C GLY A 31 -5.05 17.93 1.69
N ILE A 32 -6.17 17.82 0.96
CA ILE A 32 -6.23 18.23 -0.45
C ILE A 32 -6.09 19.75 -0.61
N ASP A 33 -6.66 20.55 0.31
CA ASP A 33 -6.56 22.01 0.27
C ASP A 33 -5.15 22.46 0.61
N GLU A 34 -4.51 21.80 1.58
CA GLU A 34 -3.10 22.04 1.95
C GLU A 34 -2.16 21.68 0.80
N ALA A 35 -2.34 20.52 0.18
CA ALA A 35 -1.53 20.08 -0.96
C ALA A 35 -1.69 21.01 -2.19
N ALA A 36 -2.88 21.59 -2.40
CA ALA A 36 -3.13 22.54 -3.49
C ALA A 36 -2.39 23.88 -3.30
N GLN A 37 -1.94 24.21 -2.09
CA GLN A 37 -1.17 25.43 -1.80
C GLN A 37 0.35 25.23 -1.91
N VAL A 38 0.83 24.00 -2.10
CA VAL A 38 2.25 23.69 -2.25
C VAL A 38 2.74 24.16 -3.61
N ASP A 39 3.80 24.99 -3.65
CA ASP A 39 4.51 25.29 -4.89
C ASP A 39 5.44 24.12 -5.25
N PRO A 40 5.17 23.36 -6.33
CA PRO A 40 5.98 22.20 -6.69
C PRO A 40 7.38 22.58 -7.22
N ASN A 41 7.65 23.87 -7.43
CA ASN A 41 8.95 24.37 -7.89
C ASN A 41 9.78 24.99 -6.77
N ASP A 42 9.25 25.11 -5.55
CA ASP A 42 10.02 25.57 -4.41
C ASP A 42 11.21 24.63 -4.17
N LEU A 43 12.43 25.19 -4.19
CA LEU A 43 13.65 24.39 -4.13
C LEU A 43 13.80 23.60 -2.83
N GLY A 44 13.26 24.12 -1.72
CA GLY A 44 13.25 23.43 -0.43
C GLY A 44 12.29 22.23 -0.45
N ILE A 45 11.09 22.42 -0.99
CA ILE A 45 10.11 21.33 -1.17
C ILE A 45 10.66 20.25 -2.10
N VAL A 46 11.24 20.64 -3.24
CA VAL A 46 11.85 19.68 -4.19
C VAL A 46 13.02 18.94 -3.55
N SER A 47 13.87 19.62 -2.78
CA SER A 47 14.98 19.00 -2.06
C SER A 47 14.49 17.95 -1.06
N MET A 48 13.50 18.31 -0.23
CA MET A 48 12.92 17.39 0.75
C MET A 48 12.19 16.22 0.08
N ALA A 49 11.40 16.48 -0.97
CA ALA A 49 10.70 15.44 -1.72
C ALA A 49 11.68 14.41 -2.33
N ASN A 50 12.81 14.88 -2.87
CA ASN A 50 13.87 14.00 -3.35
C ASN A 50 14.53 13.19 -2.22
N ALA A 51 14.74 13.79 -1.06
CA ALA A 51 15.27 13.09 0.11
C ALA A 51 14.30 12.00 0.61
N VAL A 52 13.00 12.32 0.68
CA VAL A 52 11.94 11.36 1.01
C VAL A 52 11.93 10.22 0.00
N ALA A 53 11.87 10.52 -1.30
CA ALA A 53 11.88 9.50 -2.35
C ALA A 53 13.14 8.62 -2.29
N GLY A 54 14.31 9.21 -2.03
CA GLY A 54 15.56 8.48 -1.88
C GLY A 54 15.55 7.53 -0.69
N GLU A 55 15.01 7.96 0.45
CA GLU A 55 14.93 7.15 1.66
C GLU A 55 13.90 6.02 1.54
N LEU A 56 12.72 6.31 1.00
CA LEU A 56 11.65 5.31 0.83
C LEU A 56 12.00 4.20 -0.17
N ASN A 57 12.93 4.46 -1.09
CA ASN A 57 13.45 3.46 -2.03
C ASN A 57 14.70 2.71 -1.50
N SER A 58 15.18 3.05 -0.30
CA SER A 58 16.32 2.37 0.30
C SER A 58 15.95 0.98 0.85
N GLN A 59 16.95 0.10 1.00
CA GLN A 59 16.75 -1.22 1.62
C GLN A 59 16.22 -1.14 3.06
N ARG A 60 16.51 -0.04 3.77
CA ARG A 60 16.02 0.20 5.14
C ARG A 60 14.50 0.34 5.19
N CYS A 61 13.90 0.80 4.10
CA CYS A 61 12.46 0.97 3.95
C CYS A 61 11.81 -0.15 3.11
N ASP A 62 12.51 -1.25 2.81
CA ASP A 62 11.86 -2.40 2.17
C ASP A 62 10.89 -3.03 3.17
N THR A 63 9.63 -3.10 2.75
CA THR A 63 8.49 -3.53 3.58
C THR A 63 7.94 -4.88 3.14
N PHE A 64 8.50 -5.45 2.06
CA PHE A 64 8.26 -6.82 1.64
C PHE A 64 9.35 -7.75 2.17
N THR A 65 9.35 -7.92 3.48
CA THR A 65 10.28 -8.78 4.22
C THR A 65 9.54 -9.93 4.88
N SER A 66 10.28 -10.95 5.33
CA SER A 66 9.74 -12.04 6.14
C SER A 66 10.16 -11.87 7.60
N PRO A 67 9.26 -12.14 8.56
CA PRO A 67 7.86 -12.54 8.37
C PRO A 67 6.95 -11.36 7.98
N GLN A 68 5.73 -11.69 7.52
CA GLN A 68 4.60 -10.74 7.49
C GLN A 68 3.50 -11.21 8.41
N ARG A 69 2.70 -10.28 8.95
CA ARG A 69 1.73 -10.56 10.02
C ARG A 69 0.30 -10.51 9.54
N HIS A 70 -0.56 -11.32 10.12
CA HIS A 70 -1.99 -11.30 9.90
C HIS A 70 -2.72 -11.15 11.23
N SER A 71 -3.49 -10.08 11.35
CA SER A 71 -4.41 -9.86 12.46
C SER A 71 -5.73 -10.54 12.19
N GLY A 72 -6.12 -11.48 13.06
CA GLY A 72 -7.41 -12.19 12.98
C GLY A 72 -7.27 -13.69 13.24
N GLN A 73 -8.37 -14.35 13.59
CA GLN A 73 -8.39 -15.77 13.92
C GLN A 73 -8.36 -16.64 12.65
N VAL A 74 -7.18 -17.19 12.31
CA VAL A 74 -6.98 -18.12 11.21
C VAL A 74 -6.24 -19.36 11.71
N HIS A 75 -6.99 -20.31 12.25
CA HIS A 75 -6.45 -21.55 12.80
C HIS A 75 -5.87 -22.50 11.73
N THR A 76 -6.35 -22.40 10.50
CA THR A 76 -5.82 -23.18 9.37
C THR A 76 -5.76 -22.29 8.14
N LEU A 77 -4.56 -22.16 7.59
CA LEU A 77 -4.33 -21.31 6.42
C LEU A 77 -4.72 -22.08 5.15
N ALA A 78 -5.92 -21.80 4.64
CA ALA A 78 -6.35 -22.31 3.35
C ALA A 78 -5.74 -21.49 2.20
N SER A 79 -5.54 -22.11 1.04
CA SER A 79 -5.13 -21.39 -0.17
C SER A 79 -6.13 -20.28 -0.49
N PRO A 80 -5.68 -19.04 -0.72
CA PRO A 80 -6.55 -17.93 -1.09
C PRO A 80 -7.39 -18.24 -2.33
N ARG A 81 -8.59 -17.65 -2.40
CA ARG A 81 -9.49 -17.75 -3.55
C ARG A 81 -9.82 -16.36 -4.03
N VAL A 82 -8.89 -15.80 -4.78
CA VAL A 82 -8.96 -14.40 -5.20
C VAL A 82 -9.94 -14.20 -6.33
N ARG A 83 -10.73 -13.13 -6.20
CA ARG A 83 -11.64 -12.63 -7.23
C ARG A 83 -11.79 -11.12 -7.13
N ASN A 84 -12.26 -10.50 -8.20
CA ASN A 84 -12.75 -9.13 -8.13
C ASN A 84 -13.95 -9.01 -7.16
N ARG A 85 -14.01 -7.90 -6.40
CA ARG A 85 -15.19 -7.55 -5.61
C ARG A 85 -16.39 -7.30 -6.55
N GLY A 86 -17.58 -7.73 -6.11
CA GLY A 86 -18.82 -7.63 -6.89
C GLY A 86 -19.30 -6.18 -7.12
N ALA A 87 -18.94 -5.26 -6.24
CA ALA A 87 -19.18 -3.83 -6.45
C ALA A 87 -18.29 -3.30 -7.59
N ALA A 88 -18.87 -2.51 -8.50
CA ALA A 88 -18.20 -1.97 -9.69
C ALA A 88 -16.94 -1.12 -9.37
N ARG A 89 -16.79 -0.65 -8.13
CA ARG A 89 -15.69 0.24 -7.69
C ARG A 89 -14.67 -0.39 -6.74
N GLY A 90 -14.76 -1.70 -6.47
CA GLY A 90 -13.80 -2.34 -5.56
C GLY A 90 -12.42 -2.46 -6.19
N VAL A 91 -11.44 -1.68 -5.73
CA VAL A 91 -10.06 -1.73 -6.25
C VAL A 91 -9.21 -2.82 -5.60
N LEU A 92 -9.64 -3.38 -4.47
CA LEU A 92 -8.92 -4.43 -3.74
C LEU A 92 -9.40 -5.85 -4.10
N PRO A 93 -8.51 -6.86 -4.06
CA PRO A 93 -8.90 -8.25 -4.24
C PRO A 93 -9.83 -8.72 -3.10
N ALA A 94 -10.81 -9.55 -3.43
CA ALA A 94 -11.57 -10.32 -2.46
C ALA A 94 -10.99 -11.72 -2.33
N GLY A 95 -10.88 -12.25 -1.11
CA GLY A 95 -10.42 -13.63 -0.86
C GLY A 95 -8.91 -13.83 -0.88
N ALA A 96 -8.12 -12.75 -1.01
CA ALA A 96 -6.67 -12.78 -0.77
C ALA A 96 -6.38 -12.93 0.73
N LEU A 97 -5.26 -13.58 1.07
CA LEU A 97 -4.72 -13.47 2.42
C LEU A 97 -4.01 -12.12 2.51
N TRP A 98 -4.44 -11.30 3.46
CA TRP A 98 -3.85 -9.99 3.68
C TRP A 98 -2.82 -10.08 4.80
N THR A 99 -1.67 -9.43 4.66
CA THR A 99 -0.68 -9.35 5.73
C THR A 99 -0.06 -7.96 5.86
N ALA A 100 0.19 -7.54 7.10
CA ALA A 100 0.88 -6.34 7.52
C ALA A 100 2.41 -6.55 7.56
N THR A 101 3.16 -5.46 7.44
CA THR A 101 4.61 -5.46 7.68
C THR A 101 4.90 -5.30 9.18
N PRO A 102 5.72 -6.17 9.81
CA PRO A 102 6.16 -5.99 11.18
C PRO A 102 7.05 -4.74 11.34
N LEU A 103 6.94 -4.08 12.49
CA LEU A 103 7.74 -2.92 12.89
C LEU A 103 8.61 -3.27 14.11
N ALA A 104 9.44 -2.32 14.57
CA ALA A 104 10.48 -2.58 15.57
C ALA A 104 9.94 -2.97 16.97
N ASP A 105 8.71 -2.58 17.31
CA ASP A 105 8.13 -2.73 18.66
C ASP A 105 7.09 -3.87 18.75
N GLU A 106 7.30 -4.94 18.00
CA GLU A 106 6.33 -6.05 17.87
C GLU A 106 4.93 -5.62 17.41
N THR A 107 4.77 -4.39 16.94
CA THR A 107 3.60 -3.88 16.25
C THR A 107 3.70 -4.19 14.76
N ASP A 108 2.58 -4.07 14.06
CA ASP A 108 2.56 -4.12 12.61
C ASP A 108 1.83 -2.91 12.05
N THR A 109 1.99 -2.70 10.74
CA THR A 109 1.38 -1.57 10.02
C THR A 109 -0.14 -1.45 10.22
N TRP A 110 -0.89 -2.54 10.42
CA TRP A 110 -2.35 -2.50 10.61
C TRP A 110 -2.76 -2.08 12.01
N THR A 111 -2.04 -2.60 13.01
CA THR A 111 -2.19 -2.19 14.40
C THR A 111 -1.85 -0.70 14.53
N HIS A 112 -0.78 -0.28 13.86
CA HIS A 112 -0.38 1.12 13.81
C HIS A 112 -1.45 2.03 13.17
N SER A 113 -2.11 1.58 12.09
CA SER A 113 -3.22 2.32 11.45
C SER A 113 -4.54 2.25 12.21
N ARG A 114 -4.63 1.49 13.31
CA ARG A 114 -5.87 1.18 14.04
C ARG A 114 -6.94 0.47 13.20
N GLU A 115 -6.52 -0.20 12.13
CA GLU A 115 -7.41 -1.03 11.31
C GLU A 115 -7.74 -2.35 12.02
N SER A 116 -6.91 -2.72 13.00
CA SER A 116 -7.14 -3.90 13.83
C SER A 116 -6.72 -3.65 15.27
N GLU A 117 -7.54 -4.14 16.21
CA GLU A 117 -7.14 -4.45 17.58
C GLU A 117 -7.15 -5.99 17.71
N PRO A 118 -6.10 -6.68 17.22
CA PRO A 118 -6.14 -8.11 17.06
C PRO A 118 -6.22 -8.84 18.40
N ASN A 119 -7.12 -9.82 18.48
CA ASN A 119 -7.14 -10.82 19.55
C ASN A 119 -6.25 -12.04 19.22
N ALA A 120 -5.73 -12.13 18.01
CA ALA A 120 -4.79 -13.15 17.56
C ALA A 120 -3.95 -12.58 16.40
N VAL A 121 -2.65 -12.86 16.43
CA VAL A 121 -1.69 -12.47 15.39
C VAL A 121 -0.94 -13.70 14.92
N TYR A 122 -0.89 -13.88 13.61
CA TYR A 122 -0.15 -14.94 12.96
C TYR A 122 0.96 -14.37 12.08
N GLU A 123 2.05 -15.11 11.93
CA GLU A 123 3.14 -14.78 11.04
C GLU A 123 3.22 -15.76 9.87
N LEU A 124 3.28 -15.20 8.67
CA LEU A 124 3.67 -15.88 7.45
C LEU A 124 5.17 -15.67 7.24
N HIS A 125 5.95 -16.74 7.43
CA HIS A 125 7.38 -16.78 7.13
C HIS A 125 7.59 -17.34 5.72
N PHE A 126 8.42 -16.67 4.92
CA PHE A 126 8.70 -17.03 3.52
C PHE A 126 10.07 -16.52 3.08
N THR A 127 10.53 -16.92 1.89
CA THR A 127 11.76 -16.39 1.29
C THR A 127 11.40 -15.30 0.27
N PRO A 128 11.61 -14.00 0.53
CA PRO A 128 11.15 -12.93 -0.37
C PRO A 128 11.65 -13.06 -1.81
N ALA A 129 12.88 -13.55 -2.00
CA ALA A 129 13.49 -13.75 -3.32
C ALA A 129 12.83 -14.88 -4.14
N GLU A 130 12.06 -15.78 -3.50
CA GLU A 130 11.36 -16.88 -4.18
C GLU A 130 9.92 -16.50 -4.57
N ILE A 131 9.44 -15.31 -4.20
CA ILE A 131 8.06 -14.88 -4.46
C ILE A 131 7.98 -14.04 -5.74
N ASP A 132 7.13 -14.43 -6.70
CA ASP A 132 6.69 -13.52 -7.77
C ASP A 132 5.70 -12.50 -7.20
N VAL A 133 6.27 -11.40 -6.70
CA VAL A 133 5.54 -10.27 -6.14
C VAL A 133 5.46 -9.12 -7.13
N LYS A 134 4.27 -8.55 -7.32
CA LYS A 134 4.13 -7.24 -7.96
C LYS A 134 4.22 -6.16 -6.87
N LYS A 135 5.41 -5.55 -6.75
CA LYS A 135 5.62 -4.41 -5.83
C LYS A 135 5.09 -3.13 -6.45
N ILE A 136 4.22 -2.42 -5.74
CA ILE A 136 3.69 -1.11 -6.11
C ILE A 136 4.46 -0.06 -5.32
N GLY A 137 5.44 0.57 -5.96
CA GLY A 137 6.27 1.63 -5.37
C GLY A 137 5.95 3.03 -5.89
N SER A 138 5.12 3.12 -6.93
CA SER A 138 4.79 4.37 -7.60
C SER A 138 3.43 4.32 -8.29
N ALA A 139 2.91 5.49 -8.70
CA ALA A 139 1.76 5.56 -9.61
C ALA A 139 2.00 4.80 -10.93
N ALA A 140 3.23 4.78 -11.45
CA ALA A 140 3.55 4.11 -12.70
C ALA A 140 3.43 2.58 -12.55
N ASP A 141 3.87 2.01 -11.44
CA ASP A 141 3.76 0.57 -11.17
C ASP A 141 2.30 0.15 -11.03
N TRP A 142 1.50 0.96 -10.34
CA TRP A 142 0.07 0.71 -10.20
C TRP A 142 -0.67 0.77 -11.54
N ARG A 143 -0.41 1.81 -12.34
CA ARG A 143 -0.98 1.93 -13.70
C ARG A 143 -0.56 0.76 -14.57
N ARG A 144 0.71 0.32 -14.51
CA ARG A 144 1.20 -0.83 -15.26
C ARG A 144 0.47 -2.11 -14.88
N LEU A 145 0.29 -2.39 -13.59
CA LEU A 145 -0.46 -3.57 -13.13
C LEU A 145 -1.88 -3.60 -13.70
N ILE A 146 -2.58 -2.46 -13.72
CA ILE A 146 -3.94 -2.39 -14.26
C ILE A 146 -3.93 -2.47 -15.78
N ALA A 147 -2.99 -1.80 -16.46
CA ALA A 147 -2.89 -1.82 -17.92
C ALA A 147 -2.58 -3.22 -18.47
N ASP A 148 -1.75 -3.99 -17.78
CA ASP A 148 -1.40 -5.36 -18.16
C ASP A 148 -2.58 -6.32 -17.93
N HIS A 149 -3.43 -6.04 -16.94
CA HIS A 149 -4.56 -6.88 -16.52
C HIS A 149 -5.83 -6.06 -16.26
N PRO A 150 -6.42 -5.42 -17.29
CA PRO A 150 -7.54 -4.52 -17.09
C PRO A 150 -8.82 -5.30 -16.84
N ARG A 151 -9.61 -4.83 -15.87
CA ARG A 151 -11.02 -5.18 -15.75
C ARG A 151 -11.80 -4.14 -16.56
N ASN A 152 -12.33 -4.57 -17.70
CA ASN A 152 -13.17 -3.72 -18.53
C ASN A 152 -14.51 -3.49 -17.84
N THR A 153 -14.64 -2.37 -17.13
CA THR A 153 -15.94 -1.82 -16.71
C THR A 153 -16.23 -0.57 -17.53
N SER A 154 -17.49 -0.18 -17.67
CA SER A 154 -17.93 0.89 -18.57
C SER A 154 -17.45 2.29 -18.20
N GLU A 155 -16.85 2.50 -17.03
CA GLU A 155 -16.58 3.84 -16.50
C GLU A 155 -15.14 4.06 -16.02
N ASP A 156 -14.39 3.03 -15.57
CA ASP A 156 -13.00 3.18 -15.07
C ASP A 156 -12.14 1.92 -15.32
N LEU A 157 -10.81 2.08 -15.44
CA LEU A 157 -9.87 0.97 -15.46
C LEU A 157 -9.53 0.55 -14.02
N SER A 158 -9.87 -0.68 -13.68
CA SER A 158 -9.59 -1.31 -12.38
C SER A 158 -8.82 -2.62 -12.57
N PRO A 159 -8.04 -3.07 -11.57
CA PRO A 159 -7.28 -4.32 -11.68
C PRO A 159 -8.21 -5.54 -11.82
N ASN A 160 -7.91 -6.42 -12.76
CA ASN A 160 -8.55 -7.73 -12.88
C ASN A 160 -7.88 -8.73 -11.94
N TRP A 161 -8.41 -8.85 -10.73
CA TRP A 161 -7.82 -9.66 -9.68
C TRP A 161 -7.88 -11.15 -9.97
N ASP A 162 -8.91 -11.62 -10.67
CA ASP A 162 -9.02 -13.01 -11.12
C ASP A 162 -7.84 -13.39 -12.04
N VAL A 163 -7.43 -12.48 -12.94
CA VAL A 163 -6.28 -12.71 -13.83
C VAL A 163 -4.95 -12.50 -13.12
N ILE A 164 -4.83 -11.46 -12.29
CA ILE A 164 -3.61 -11.15 -11.53
C ILE A 164 -3.25 -12.33 -10.61
N ALA A 165 -4.24 -12.95 -9.97
CA ALA A 165 -4.02 -14.06 -9.05
C ALA A 165 -3.44 -15.32 -9.69
N VAL A 166 -3.56 -15.47 -11.02
CA VAL A 166 -2.94 -16.57 -11.77
C VAL A 166 -1.49 -16.26 -12.15
N ARG A 167 -1.09 -14.97 -12.12
CA ARG A 167 0.18 -14.48 -12.68
C ARG A 167 1.16 -13.95 -11.64
N ALA A 168 0.75 -13.82 -10.39
CA ALA A 168 1.59 -13.37 -9.30
C ALA A 168 1.15 -14.04 -8.01
N ALA A 169 2.12 -14.38 -7.16
CA ALA A 169 1.82 -14.94 -5.85
C ALA A 169 1.33 -13.86 -4.87
N ALA A 170 1.78 -12.62 -5.05
CA ALA A 170 1.42 -11.50 -4.19
C ALA A 170 1.44 -10.16 -4.93
N VAL A 171 0.65 -9.22 -4.41
CA VAL A 171 0.78 -7.79 -4.71
C VAL A 171 1.09 -7.05 -3.42
N HIS A 172 2.17 -6.29 -3.39
CA HIS A 172 2.65 -5.58 -2.21
C HIS A 172 2.62 -4.07 -2.46
N LEU A 173 1.93 -3.32 -1.59
CA LEU A 173 1.97 -1.87 -1.61
C LEU A 173 3.08 -1.41 -0.66
N SER A 174 4.13 -0.78 -1.22
CA SER A 174 5.19 -0.22 -0.40
C SER A 174 4.81 1.14 0.19
N LEU A 175 5.64 1.65 1.09
CA LEU A 175 5.45 2.99 1.68
C LEU A 175 5.47 4.11 0.63
N ALA A 176 6.39 4.02 -0.34
CA ALA A 176 6.43 4.95 -1.48
C ALA A 176 5.16 4.84 -2.34
N GLY A 177 4.67 3.62 -2.58
CA GLY A 177 3.45 3.38 -3.33
C GLY A 177 2.22 3.97 -2.63
N LEU A 178 2.13 3.80 -1.30
CA LEU A 178 1.02 4.34 -0.51
C LEU A 178 0.92 5.88 -0.65
N LEU A 179 2.04 6.59 -0.65
CA LEU A 179 2.07 8.05 -0.79
C LEU A 179 1.85 8.53 -2.23
N THR A 180 2.29 7.76 -3.22
CA THR A 180 2.45 8.28 -4.60
C THR A 180 1.54 7.62 -5.64
N ALA A 181 0.87 6.51 -5.33
CA ALA A 181 0.00 5.80 -6.28
C ALA A 181 -1.44 6.35 -6.35
N HIS A 182 -1.61 7.63 -6.02
CA HIS A 182 -2.84 8.40 -6.25
C HIS A 182 -2.75 9.18 -7.58
N PRO A 183 -3.88 9.60 -8.17
CA PRO A 183 -3.88 10.55 -9.30
C PRO A 183 -3.16 11.86 -8.93
N GLN A 184 -2.57 12.55 -9.92
CA GLN A 184 -1.97 13.86 -9.69
C GLN A 184 -3.07 14.92 -9.51
N LEU A 185 -2.87 15.83 -8.56
CA LEU A 185 -3.80 16.91 -8.26
C LEU A 185 -4.03 17.86 -9.46
N THR A 186 -3.01 18.02 -10.31
CA THR A 186 -3.04 18.93 -11.47
C THR A 186 -3.79 18.37 -12.67
N ASP A 187 -4.04 17.06 -12.72
CA ASP A 187 -4.62 16.40 -13.89
C ASP A 187 -6.15 16.60 -14.00
N ARG A 188 -6.81 17.23 -13.00
CA ARG A 188 -8.25 17.53 -13.05
C ARG A 188 -8.61 18.90 -12.45
N VAL A 189 -9.50 19.63 -13.15
CA VAL A 189 -10.13 20.88 -12.69
C VAL A 189 -10.95 20.61 -11.42
N ALA A 190 -10.75 21.46 -10.41
CA ALA A 190 -11.31 21.37 -9.07
C ALA A 190 -12.77 20.89 -8.99
N ALA A 191 -12.95 19.70 -8.39
CA ALA A 191 -14.07 19.31 -7.52
C ALA A 191 -13.95 17.80 -7.23
N PRO A 192 -13.21 17.44 -6.17
CA PRO A 192 -13.93 17.27 -4.91
C PRO A 192 -13.19 17.89 -3.72
N SER A 193 -13.95 18.45 -2.77
CA SER A 193 -13.48 18.81 -1.42
C SER A 193 -13.13 17.59 -0.55
N ASP A 194 -12.87 16.45 -1.18
CA ASP A 194 -12.77 15.13 -0.55
C ASP A 194 -11.72 14.33 -1.33
N GLY A 195 -10.55 14.13 -0.71
CA GLY A 195 -9.43 13.43 -1.35
C GLY A 195 -9.72 11.97 -1.67
N TYR A 196 -10.69 11.33 -1.00
CA TYR A 196 -11.10 9.98 -1.36
C TYR A 196 -11.73 9.94 -2.76
N ARG A 197 -12.57 10.91 -3.10
CA ARG A 197 -13.11 11.05 -4.45
C ARG A 197 -12.03 11.40 -5.46
N HIS A 198 -11.07 12.25 -5.07
CA HIS A 198 -9.92 12.57 -5.93
C HIS A 198 -9.05 11.35 -6.21
N SER A 199 -8.86 10.46 -5.22
CA SER A 199 -8.14 9.19 -5.42
C SER A 199 -8.77 8.31 -6.51
N ARG A 200 -10.04 8.55 -6.85
CA ARG A 200 -10.82 7.86 -7.90
C ARG A 200 -11.10 8.73 -9.12
N SER A 201 -10.60 9.97 -9.13
CA SER A 201 -10.81 10.90 -10.22
C SER A 201 -9.72 10.75 -11.29
N GLY A 202 -9.33 9.54 -11.66
CA GLY A 202 -8.38 9.26 -12.74
C GLY A 202 -9.00 8.26 -13.72
N PRO A 203 -8.42 8.03 -14.91
CA PRO A 203 -8.78 6.85 -15.70
C PRO A 203 -8.43 5.55 -14.99
N TRP A 204 -7.58 5.62 -13.96
CA TRP A 204 -7.22 4.55 -13.05
C TRP A 204 -7.65 4.96 -11.65
N ALA A 205 -8.29 4.06 -10.91
CA ALA A 205 -8.49 4.26 -9.48
C ALA A 205 -7.13 4.20 -8.77
N GLY A 206 -6.85 5.11 -7.85
CA GLY A 206 -5.65 5.08 -7.01
C GLY A 206 -5.74 4.03 -5.90
N VAL A 207 -4.71 3.98 -5.06
CA VAL A 207 -4.62 3.02 -3.94
C VAL A 207 -5.38 3.45 -2.68
N GLY A 208 -6.33 4.40 -2.76
CA GLY A 208 -7.00 4.98 -1.59
C GLY A 208 -7.88 4.03 -0.76
N ASP A 209 -8.15 2.82 -1.25
CA ASP A 209 -8.79 1.78 -0.45
C ASP A 209 -7.79 0.94 0.38
N TRP A 210 -6.48 1.07 0.13
CA TRP A 210 -5.46 0.49 1.00
C TRP A 210 -5.28 1.36 2.24
N PRO A 211 -5.39 0.80 3.46
CA PRO A 211 -5.28 1.60 4.67
C PRO A 211 -3.83 1.90 5.05
N THR A 212 -2.89 1.06 4.64
CA THR A 212 -1.46 1.16 4.95
C THR A 212 -0.66 0.20 4.06
N VAL A 213 0.67 0.32 4.08
CA VAL A 213 1.62 -0.69 3.57
C VAL A 213 1.19 -2.09 4.01
N SER A 214 1.05 -3.00 3.05
CA SER A 214 0.68 -4.39 3.32
C SER A 214 0.89 -5.26 2.06
N THR A 215 0.56 -6.54 2.16
CA THR A 215 0.59 -7.48 1.04
C THR A 215 -0.74 -8.19 0.90
N ALA A 216 -1.23 -8.28 -0.33
CA ALA A 216 -2.31 -9.17 -0.71
C ALA A 216 -1.71 -10.43 -1.36
N TRP A 217 -1.80 -11.56 -0.68
CA TRP A 217 -1.36 -12.86 -1.16
C TRP A 217 -2.46 -13.52 -1.98
N MET A 218 -2.14 -13.80 -3.24
CA MET A 218 -3.00 -14.46 -4.21
C MET A 218 -2.89 -15.97 -4.12
N THR A 219 -1.69 -16.44 -3.78
CA THR A 219 -1.38 -17.83 -3.47
C THR A 219 -0.41 -17.87 -2.30
N LEU A 220 -0.44 -18.95 -1.52
CA LEU A 220 0.56 -19.15 -0.48
C LEU A 220 1.91 -19.46 -1.13
N PRO A 221 3.04 -19.05 -0.53
CA PRO A 221 4.36 -19.53 -0.95
C PRO A 221 4.41 -21.06 -0.95
N GLU A 222 5.24 -21.67 -1.80
CA GLU A 222 5.41 -23.13 -1.77
C GLU A 222 6.06 -23.60 -0.46
N LYS A 223 7.02 -22.81 0.03
CA LYS A 223 7.70 -23.00 1.30
C LYS A 223 7.33 -21.85 2.22
N TYR A 224 6.45 -22.12 3.16
CA TYR A 224 6.10 -21.16 4.20
C TYR A 224 5.94 -21.84 5.55
N THR A 225 6.05 -21.04 6.60
CA THR A 225 5.65 -21.41 7.96
C THR A 225 4.56 -20.45 8.41
N TRP A 226 3.50 -20.98 9.03
CA TRP A 226 2.40 -20.21 9.62
C TRP A 226 2.35 -20.45 11.12
N THR A 227 2.68 -19.42 11.90
CA THR A 227 2.81 -19.54 13.36
C THR A 227 2.00 -18.46 14.07
N THR A 228 1.41 -18.81 15.21
CA THR A 228 0.82 -17.81 16.11
C THR A 228 1.93 -17.10 16.87
N VAL A 229 1.82 -15.78 17.02
CA VAL A 229 2.80 -14.94 17.73
C VAL A 229 2.33 -14.65 19.15
N TRP A 230 1.02 -14.75 19.41
CA TRP A 230 0.39 -14.54 20.72
C TRP A 230 -0.61 -15.68 21.02
N PRO A 231 -0.65 -16.24 22.25
CA PRO A 231 -1.74 -17.09 22.72
C PRO A 231 -2.94 -16.29 23.24
#